data_AF-A0A0B6YER9-F1
#
_entry.id   AF-A0A0B6YER9-F1
#
_cell.length_a   1.000
_cell.length_b   1.000
_cell.length_c   1.000
_cell.angle_alpha   90.00
_cell.angle_beta   90.00
_cell.angle_gamma   90.00
#
_symmetry.space_group_name_H-M   'P 1'
#
loop_
_entity.id
_entity.type
_entity.pdbx_description
1 polymer ?
#
loop_
_entity_poly.entity_id
_entity_poly.type
_entity_poly.pdbx_seq_one_letter_code
_entity_poly.pdbx_strand_id
1 'polypeptide(L)'
;HDDDLLYGIPLKFKIANGITELLKVAPSRTIKSVKDTLERIGVPNASMCDLVVEGFRLPNDKRVVDVINEYKVPIELSLRQYPVYIHGHHNVIYKMLAYSKETLATFLMRVNMKTGLSFQDFMVLACGNVLD
;
A
#
# COMPACT_ATOMS: atom_id res chain seq x y z
N HIS A 1 0.17 19.64 -11.28
CA HIS A 1 0.69 20.13 -12.57
C HIS A 1 -0.49 20.18 -13.52
N ASP A 2 -0.63 21.28 -14.25
CA ASP A 2 -1.84 21.67 -14.97
C ASP A 2 -2.35 20.66 -16.01
N ASP A 3 -1.49 19.76 -16.49
CA ASP A 3 -1.86 18.65 -17.39
C ASP A 3 -2.85 17.66 -16.77
N ASP A 4 -2.79 17.44 -15.45
CA ASP A 4 -3.74 16.55 -14.74
C ASP A 4 -5.15 17.16 -14.70
N LEU A 5 -5.27 18.49 -14.76
CA LEU A 5 -6.54 19.21 -14.69
C LEU A 5 -7.21 19.31 -16.07
N LEU A 6 -6.42 19.43 -17.15
CA LEU A 6 -6.92 19.62 -18.51
C LEU A 6 -7.15 18.30 -19.27
N TYR A 7 -6.30 17.29 -19.05
CA TYR A 7 -6.32 16.02 -19.80
C TYR A 7 -6.27 14.77 -18.89
N GLY A 8 -6.52 14.95 -17.59
CA GLY A 8 -6.43 13.87 -16.62
C GLY A 8 -7.48 12.79 -16.83
N ILE A 9 -7.04 11.53 -16.95
CA ILE A 9 -7.92 10.38 -16.96
C ILE A 9 -8.26 10.03 -15.50
N PRO A 10 -9.54 9.79 -15.16
CA PRO A 10 -9.90 9.35 -13.82
C PRO A 10 -9.41 7.92 -13.60
N LEU A 11 -8.54 7.75 -12.60
CA LEU A 11 -8.15 6.46 -12.08
C LEU A 11 -8.87 6.23 -10.74
N LYS A 12 -9.40 5.02 -10.55
CA LYS A 12 -10.13 4.63 -9.33
C LYS A 12 -9.22 3.81 -8.44
N PHE A 13 -8.98 4.27 -7.22
CA PHE A 13 -8.02 3.71 -6.29
C PHE A 13 -8.74 3.11 -5.09
N LYS A 14 -8.66 1.79 -4.88
CA LYS A 14 -9.19 1.19 -3.65
C LYS A 14 -8.11 1.20 -2.56
N ILE A 15 -8.27 2.05 -1.57
CA ILE A 15 -7.42 2.09 -0.39
C ILE A 15 -7.90 0.99 0.59
N ALA A 16 -7.03 0.59 1.51
CA ALA A 16 -7.37 -0.33 2.59
C ALA A 16 -8.68 0.09 3.30
N ASN A 17 -9.41 -0.90 3.84
CA ASN A 17 -10.73 -0.73 4.49
C ASN A 17 -11.88 -0.25 3.58
N GLY A 18 -11.79 -0.50 2.26
CA GLY A 18 -12.90 -0.26 1.34
C GLY A 18 -13.06 1.20 0.89
N ILE A 19 -12.18 2.09 1.34
CA ILE A 19 -12.10 3.47 0.87
C ILE A 19 -11.73 3.46 -0.60
N THR A 20 -12.44 4.25 -1.41
CA THR A 20 -12.14 4.41 -2.83
C THR A 20 -11.84 5.87 -3.10
N GLU A 21 -10.63 6.15 -3.59
CA GLU A 21 -10.21 7.47 -4.05
C GLU A 21 -10.27 7.56 -5.57
N LEU A 22 -10.51 8.77 -6.09
CA LEU A 22 -10.48 9.05 -7.53
C LEU A 22 -9.39 10.10 -7.79
N LEU A 23 -8.33 9.72 -8.49
CA LEU A 23 -7.28 10.64 -8.91
C LEU A 23 -7.37 10.86 -10.41
N LYS A 24 -7.43 12.13 -10.83
CA LYS A 24 -7.19 12.50 -12.22
C LYS A 24 -5.70 12.58 -12.47
N VAL A 25 -5.22 11.82 -13.45
CA VAL A 25 -3.79 11.72 -13.77
C VAL A 25 -3.60 11.90 -15.26
N ALA A 26 -2.63 12.72 -15.66
CA ALA A 26 -2.23 12.83 -17.04
C ALA A 26 -1.77 11.46 -17.61
N PRO A 27 -2.19 11.08 -18.83
CA PRO A 27 -1.87 9.78 -19.43
C PRO A 27 -0.36 9.52 -19.58
N SER A 28 0.42 10.59 -19.71
CA SER A 28 1.88 10.58 -19.85
C SER A 28 2.61 10.23 -18.55
N ARG A 29 1.95 10.29 -17.39
CA ARG A 29 2.59 10.00 -16.11
C ARG A 29 2.95 8.53 -15.97
N THR A 30 4.04 8.30 -15.26
CA THR A 30 4.48 6.97 -14.87
C THR A 30 3.74 6.50 -13.62
N ILE A 31 3.67 5.18 -13.44
CA ILE A 31 3.12 4.56 -12.23
C ILE A 31 3.82 5.05 -10.96
N LYS A 32 5.14 5.27 -10.99
CA LYS A 32 5.86 5.89 -9.86
C LYS A 32 5.32 7.27 -9.52
N SER A 33 5.13 8.14 -10.52
CA SER A 33 4.60 9.48 -10.31
C SER A 33 3.18 9.47 -9.74
N VAL A 34 2.37 8.46 -10.09
CA VAL A 34 1.04 8.26 -9.49
C VAL A 34 1.16 7.93 -8.02
N LYS A 35 2.05 7.00 -7.65
CA LYS A 35 2.31 6.66 -6.24
C LYS A 35 2.78 7.86 -5.42
N ASP A 36 3.72 8.63 -5.96
CA ASP A 36 4.24 9.84 -5.30
C ASP A 36 3.13 10.89 -5.11
N THR A 37 2.18 10.96 -6.04
CA THR A 37 1.01 11.86 -5.93
C THR A 37 0.04 11.38 -4.86
N LEU A 38 -0.24 10.06 -4.82
CA LEU A 38 -1.08 9.45 -3.78
C LEU A 38 -0.52 9.71 -2.38
N GLU A 39 0.79 9.61 -2.22
CA GLU A 39 1.43 9.90 -0.93
C GLU A 39 1.30 11.37 -0.54
N ARG A 40 1.45 12.28 -1.51
CA ARG A 40 1.28 13.72 -1.29
C ARG A 40 -0.14 14.10 -0.85
N ILE A 41 -1.16 13.39 -1.32
CA ILE A 41 -2.56 13.64 -0.95
C ILE A 41 -3.00 12.87 0.30
N GLY A 42 -2.08 12.18 0.97
CA GLY A 42 -2.32 11.59 2.30
C GLY A 42 -2.49 10.06 2.31
N VAL A 43 -2.19 9.35 1.21
CA VAL A 43 -2.14 7.87 1.23
C VAL A 43 -0.77 7.42 1.78
N PRO A 44 -0.68 6.92 3.02
CA PRO A 44 0.61 6.71 3.65
C PRO A 44 1.44 5.65 2.92
N ASN A 45 2.73 5.93 2.71
CA ASN A 45 3.69 5.02 2.08
C ASN A 45 3.33 4.58 0.64
N ALA A 46 2.49 5.32 -0.08
CA ALA A 46 2.07 4.90 -1.43
C ALA A 46 3.25 4.71 -2.39
N SER A 47 4.33 5.49 -2.28
CA SER A 47 5.58 5.33 -3.07
C SER A 47 6.26 3.97 -2.86
N MET A 48 6.13 3.41 -1.66
CA MET A 48 6.75 2.14 -1.26
C MET A 48 5.90 0.92 -1.61
N CYS A 49 4.65 1.13 -2.00
CA CYS A 49 3.71 0.05 -2.29
C CYS A 49 3.69 -0.31 -3.76
N ASP A 50 3.30 -1.55 -4.05
CA ASP A 50 3.09 -2.02 -5.41
C ASP A 50 1.68 -1.68 -5.89
N LEU A 51 1.59 -1.09 -7.08
CA LEU A 51 0.32 -0.98 -7.78
C LEU A 51 0.10 -2.30 -8.52
N VAL A 52 -1.11 -2.83 -8.44
CA VAL A 52 -1.48 -4.07 -9.13
C VAL A 52 -2.73 -3.85 -9.98
N VAL A 53 -2.90 -4.66 -11.02
CA VAL A 53 -4.15 -4.79 -11.79
C VAL A 53 -4.41 -6.26 -11.95
N GLU A 54 -5.57 -6.76 -11.52
CA GLU A 54 -5.92 -8.19 -11.53
C GLU A 54 -4.86 -9.09 -10.84
N GLY A 55 -4.13 -8.53 -9.86
CA GLY A 55 -3.04 -9.22 -9.15
C GLY A 55 -1.66 -9.13 -9.83
N PHE A 56 -1.57 -8.58 -11.05
CA PHE A 56 -0.30 -8.33 -11.73
C PHE A 56 0.31 -7.01 -11.31
N ARG A 57 1.59 -7.02 -10.93
CA ARG A 57 2.33 -5.83 -10.53
C ARG A 57 2.58 -4.90 -11.71
N LEU A 58 2.25 -3.62 -11.55
CA LEU A 58 2.57 -2.58 -12.51
C LEU A 58 4.02 -2.07 -12.31
N PRO A 59 4.87 -2.07 -13.35
CA PRO A 59 6.21 -1.48 -13.29
C PRO A 59 6.17 0.03 -13.03
N ASN A 60 7.14 0.54 -12.29
CA ASN A 60 7.21 1.95 -11.88
C ASN A 60 7.42 2.93 -13.06
N ASP A 61 8.07 2.46 -14.12
CA ASP A 61 8.40 3.19 -15.34
C ASP A 61 7.29 3.16 -16.40
N LYS A 62 6.35 2.22 -16.30
CA LYS A 62 5.19 2.10 -17.20
C LYS A 62 4.32 3.35 -17.12
N ARG A 63 3.78 3.82 -18.26
CA ARG A 63 2.89 4.98 -18.30
C ARG A 63 1.44 4.58 -18.07
N VAL A 64 0.65 5.50 -17.53
CA VAL A 64 -0.79 5.30 -17.28
C VAL A 64 -1.53 4.96 -18.58
N VAL A 65 -1.22 5.63 -19.68
CA VAL A 65 -1.84 5.33 -20.99
C VAL A 65 -1.60 3.90 -21.45
N ASP A 66 -0.40 3.37 -21.24
CA ASP A 66 -0.04 2.00 -21.64
C ASP A 66 -0.82 0.98 -20.78
N VAL A 67 -0.95 1.25 -19.47
CA VAL A 67 -1.75 0.41 -18.57
C VAL A 67 -3.22 0.40 -18.96
N ILE A 68 -3.79 1.56 -19.30
CA ILE A 68 -5.20 1.64 -19.73
C ILE A 68 -5.43 0.87 -21.03
N ASN A 69 -4.53 1.02 -22.00
CA ASN A 69 -4.64 0.35 -23.29
C ASN A 69 -4.53 -1.18 -23.17
N GLU A 70 -3.65 -1.66 -22.29
CA GLU A 70 -3.40 -3.09 -22.10
C GLU A 70 -4.52 -3.78 -21.32
N TYR A 71 -4.97 -3.18 -20.22
CA TYR A 71 -5.89 -3.84 -19.31
C TYR A 71 -7.35 -3.41 -19.48
N LYS A 72 -7.65 -2.32 -20.21
CA LYS A 72 -9.03 -1.84 -20.50
C LYS A 72 -9.95 -1.73 -19.27
N VAL A 73 -9.39 -1.52 -18.08
CA VAL A 73 -10.12 -1.50 -16.80
C VAL A 73 -9.72 -0.31 -15.93
N PRO A 74 -10.60 0.11 -15.00
CA PRO A 74 -10.18 0.95 -13.87
C PRO A 74 -9.13 0.21 -13.02
N ILE A 75 -8.04 0.90 -12.69
CA ILE A 75 -6.85 0.33 -12.03
C ILE A 75 -7.12 0.06 -10.54
N GLU A 76 -7.37 -1.18 -10.16
CA GLU A 76 -7.58 -1.54 -8.75
C GLU A 76 -6.28 -1.64 -7.95
N LEU A 77 -5.93 -0.56 -7.24
CA LEU A 77 -4.81 -0.63 -6.31
C LEU A 77 -5.13 -1.49 -5.09
N SER A 78 -4.16 -2.31 -4.70
CA SER A 78 -4.13 -2.93 -3.37
C SER A 78 -2.69 -2.93 -2.89
N LEU A 79 -2.46 -2.52 -1.64
CA LEU A 79 -1.13 -2.43 -1.05
C LEU A 79 -0.58 -3.86 -0.89
N ARG A 80 0.17 -4.43 -1.85
CA ARG A 80 0.66 -5.82 -1.71
C ARG A 80 1.37 -6.05 -0.39
N GLN A 81 2.21 -5.10 0.00
CA GLN A 81 2.88 -5.06 1.29
C GLN A 81 3.12 -3.61 1.72
N TYR A 82 3.18 -3.38 3.03
CA TYR A 82 3.49 -2.08 3.62
C TYR A 82 4.40 -2.24 4.85
N PRO A 83 5.30 -1.28 5.11
CA PRO A 83 6.17 -1.34 6.27
C PRO A 83 5.36 -1.18 7.55
N VAL A 84 5.63 -2.04 8.52
CA VAL A 84 5.11 -1.96 9.89
C VAL A 84 6.31 -1.96 10.84
N TYR A 85 6.25 -1.09 11.84
CA TYR A 85 7.28 -0.96 12.87
C TYR A 85 6.74 -1.55 14.16
N ILE A 86 7.38 -2.61 14.64
CA ILE A 86 7.03 -3.25 15.91
C ILE A 86 7.96 -2.68 16.97
N HIS A 87 7.37 -2.02 17.96
CA HIS A 87 8.09 -1.48 19.11
C HIS A 87 8.16 -2.57 20.18
N GLY A 88 9.35 -3.13 20.38
CA GLY A 88 9.61 -4.14 21.40
C GLY A 88 10.17 -3.53 22.69
N HIS A 89 10.58 -4.42 23.61
CA HIS A 89 11.23 -4.01 24.85
C HIS A 89 12.57 -3.32 24.61
N HIS A 90 13.03 -2.57 25.61
CA HIS A 90 14.32 -1.87 25.60
C HIS A 90 14.51 -0.92 24.40
N ASN A 91 13.42 -0.32 23.91
CA ASN A 91 13.41 0.61 22.78
C ASN A 91 13.89 0.00 21.45
N VAL A 92 13.84 -1.32 21.29
CA VAL A 92 14.15 -1.97 20.02
C VAL A 92 12.97 -1.84 19.06
N ILE A 93 13.23 -1.36 17.85
CA ILE A 93 12.22 -1.22 16.80
C ILE A 93 12.54 -2.19 15.66
N TYR A 94 11.61 -3.11 15.38
CA TYR A 94 11.71 -4.06 14.29
C TYR A 94 10.94 -3.56 13.07
N LYS A 95 11.63 -3.38 11.96
CA LYS A 95 11.00 -3.08 10.67
C LYS A 95 10.56 -4.38 9.99
N MET A 96 9.27 -4.50 9.71
CA MET A 96 8.66 -5.65 9.03
C MET A 96 7.80 -5.19 7.85
N LEU A 97 7.43 -6.11 6.95
CA LEU A 97 6.52 -5.84 5.82
C LEU A 97 5.23 -6.65 6.03
N ALA A 98 4.10 -6.00 6.34
CA ALA A 98 2.81 -6.68 6.39
C ALA A 98 2.23 -6.81 4.98
N TYR A 99 1.60 -7.94 4.65
CA TYR A 99 0.95 -8.11 3.33
C TYR A 99 -0.55 -7.84 3.41
N SER A 100 -1.14 -7.21 2.38
CA SER A 100 -2.59 -6.88 2.39
C SER A 100 -3.52 -8.08 2.45
N LYS A 101 -3.06 -9.24 1.95
CA LYS A 101 -3.82 -10.50 1.96
C LYS A 101 -3.38 -11.44 3.09
N GLU A 102 -2.46 -11.00 3.96
CA GLU A 102 -2.03 -11.77 5.11
C GLU A 102 -3.09 -11.68 6.21
N THR A 103 -3.40 -12.81 6.83
CA THR A 103 -4.27 -12.82 8.03
C THR A 103 -3.51 -12.24 9.21
N LEU A 104 -4.23 -11.66 10.17
CA LEU A 104 -3.61 -11.15 11.40
C LEU A 104 -2.79 -12.24 12.11
N ALA A 105 -3.33 -13.47 12.22
CA ALA A 105 -2.63 -14.60 12.80
C ALA A 105 -1.29 -14.92 12.10
N THR A 106 -1.27 -14.91 10.76
CA THR A 106 -0.03 -15.11 9.99
C THR A 106 0.97 -13.97 10.24
N PHE A 107 0.49 -12.73 10.27
CA PHE A 107 1.34 -11.56 10.54
C PHE A 107 1.97 -11.65 11.94
N LEU A 108 1.16 -11.95 12.95
CA LEU A 108 1.62 -12.14 14.32
C LEU A 108 2.66 -13.27 14.40
N MET A 109 2.42 -14.42 13.78
CA MET A 109 3.41 -15.53 13.76
C MET A 109 4.78 -15.06 13.28
N ARG A 110 4.85 -14.23 12.23
CA ARG A 110 6.13 -13.69 11.75
C ARG A 110 6.74 -12.69 12.73
N VAL A 111 5.92 -11.87 13.40
CA VAL A 111 6.40 -10.97 14.46
C VAL A 111 7.06 -11.77 15.59
N ASN A 112 6.44 -12.87 16.04
CA ASN A 112 7.04 -13.76 17.05
C ASN A 112 8.37 -14.33 16.54
N MET A 113 8.41 -14.90 15.33
CA MET A 113 9.66 -15.42 14.74
C MET A 113 10.77 -14.36 14.62
N LYS A 114 10.42 -13.10 14.33
CA LYS A 114 11.39 -12.01 14.13
C LYS A 114 11.90 -11.42 15.44
N THR A 115 11.03 -11.33 16.44
CA THR A 115 11.32 -10.67 17.72
C THR A 115 11.78 -11.65 18.80
N GLY A 116 11.42 -12.94 18.68
CA GLY A 116 11.57 -13.94 19.73
C GLY A 116 10.55 -13.78 20.87
N LEU A 117 9.55 -12.89 20.72
CA LEU A 117 8.56 -12.61 21.76
C LEU A 117 7.30 -13.46 21.54
N SER A 118 6.94 -14.25 22.54
CA SER A 118 5.74 -15.08 22.54
C SER A 118 4.50 -14.26 22.90
N PHE A 119 3.44 -14.35 22.10
CA PHE A 119 2.16 -13.72 22.47
C PHE A 119 1.39 -14.43 23.57
N GLN A 120 1.94 -15.49 24.15
CA GLN A 120 1.45 -16.03 25.42
C GLN A 120 1.85 -15.12 26.59
N ASP A 121 2.99 -14.43 26.48
CA ASP A 121 3.57 -13.61 27.53
C ASP A 121 3.40 -12.11 27.26
N PHE A 122 3.16 -11.73 25.99
CA PHE A 122 3.11 -10.35 25.53
C PHE A 122 1.83 -10.06 24.73
N MET A 123 1.35 -8.83 24.81
CA MET A 123 0.20 -8.34 24.04
C MET A 123 0.68 -7.42 22.90
N VAL A 124 0.03 -7.51 21.74
CA VAL A 124 0.28 -6.57 20.64
C VAL A 124 -0.81 -5.51 20.63
N LEU A 125 -0.37 -4.24 20.61
CA LEU A 125 -1.27 -3.09 20.61
C LEU A 125 -1.15 -2.32 19.28
N ALA A 126 -2.29 -1.94 18.71
CA ALA A 126 -2.37 -1.01 17.59
C ALA A 126 -3.46 0.03 17.84
N CYS A 127 -3.10 1.31 17.75
CA CYS A 127 -4.02 2.43 18.02
C CYS A 127 -4.75 2.32 19.36
N GLY A 128 -4.09 1.78 20.39
CA GLY A 128 -4.67 1.58 21.73
C GLY A 128 -5.53 0.32 21.89
N ASN A 129 -5.75 -0.44 20.81
CA ASN A 129 -6.50 -1.69 20.85
C ASN A 129 -5.57 -2.90 20.88
N VAL A 130 -5.97 -3.94 21.61
CA VAL A 130 -5.33 -5.26 21.58
C VAL A 130 -5.66 -5.91 20.24
N LEU A 131 -4.63 -6.40 19.54
CA LEU A 131 -4.81 -7.21 18.34
C LEU A 131 -4.98 -8.68 18.76
N ASP A 132 -6.13 -9.28 18.42
CA ASP A 132 -6.46 -10.69 18.67
C ASP A 132 -6.65 -11.51 17.37
#